data_AF-A0A2K3JRQ2-F1
#
_entry.id   AF-A0A2K3JRQ2-F1
#
_cell.length_a   1.000
_cell.length_b   1.000
_cell.length_c   1.000
_cell.angle_alpha   90.00
_cell.angle_beta   90.00
_cell.angle_gamma   90.00
#
_symmetry.space_group_name_H-M   'P 1'
#
loop_
_entity.id
_entity.type
_entity.pdbx_description
1 polymer ?
#
loop_
_entity_poly.entity_id
_entity_poly.type
_entity_poly.pdbx_seq_one_letter_code
_entity_poly.pdbx_strand_id
1 'polypeptide(L)'
;IGPAQIEALYQYAKFQFECGNYSGAADYLYQYRALCTNSERSLNALWGKLAAEVLMQNWDIALEELNRLKEIIDSKNFSSPINQVQSRIWLMHWSLFIFFNHDNGRTQIIDLFNQDKY
;
A
#
# COMPACT_ATOMS: atom_id res chain seq x y z
N ILE A 1 -0.88 23.94 7.38
CA ILE A 1 -1.32 22.70 8.06
C ILE A 1 -0.19 22.30 9.01
N GLY A 2 -0.46 22.22 10.32
CA GLY A 2 0.53 21.82 11.31
C GLY A 2 0.69 20.29 11.39
N PRO A 3 1.83 19.79 11.91
CA PRO A 3 2.09 18.35 12.01
C PRO A 3 1.03 17.59 12.84
N ALA A 4 0.41 18.25 13.83
CA ALA A 4 -0.68 17.69 14.63
C ALA A 4 -1.96 17.46 13.81
N GLN A 5 -2.24 18.30 12.81
CA GLN A 5 -3.43 18.15 11.94
C GLN A 5 -3.22 17.03 10.93
N ILE A 6 -1.99 16.84 10.46
CA ILE A 6 -1.61 15.73 9.59
C ILE A 6 -1.74 14.40 10.36
N GLU A 7 -1.25 14.33 11.60
CA GLU A 7 -1.43 13.14 12.42
C GLU A 7 -2.90 12.87 12.77
N ALA A 8 -3.68 13.92 13.05
CA ALA A 8 -5.13 13.77 13.24
C ALA A 8 -5.83 13.20 12.00
N LEU A 9 -5.43 13.61 10.80
CA LEU A 9 -5.94 13.04 9.54
C LEU A 9 -5.61 11.55 9.42
N TYR A 10 -4.41 11.13 9.82
CA TYR A 10 -4.03 9.70 9.83
C TYR A 10 -4.88 8.88 10.81
N GLN A 11 -5.07 9.39 12.03
CA GLN A 11 -5.90 8.72 13.03
C GLN A 11 -7.36 8.64 12.58
N TYR A 12 -7.87 9.69 11.94
CA TYR A 12 -9.21 9.70 11.36
C TYR A 12 -9.35 8.70 10.21
N ALA A 13 -8.38 8.64 9.30
CA ALA A 13 -8.38 7.65 8.21
C ALA A 13 -8.35 6.21 8.75
N LYS A 14 -7.55 5.96 9.79
CA LYS A 14 -7.52 4.66 10.47
C LYS A 14 -8.87 4.31 11.11
N PHE A 15 -9.49 5.26 11.80
CA PHE A 15 -10.82 5.07 12.37
C PHE A 15 -11.87 4.74 11.29
N GLN A 16 -11.88 5.48 10.18
CA GLN A 16 -12.77 5.20 9.05
C GLN A 16 -12.56 3.80 8.47
N PHE A 17 -11.30 3.37 8.36
CA PHE A 17 -10.94 2.01 7.94
C PHE A 17 -11.48 0.95 8.91
N GLU A 18 -11.33 1.16 10.22
CA GLU A 18 -11.83 0.26 11.27
C GLU A 18 -13.37 0.22 11.31
N CYS A 19 -14.05 1.32 10.95
CA CYS A 19 -15.50 1.37 10.80
C CYS A 19 -16.01 0.72 9.49
N GLY A 20 -15.12 0.26 8.61
CA GLY A 20 -15.49 -0.34 7.32
C GLY A 20 -15.75 0.66 6.20
N ASN A 21 -15.49 1.95 6.41
CA ASN A 21 -15.57 2.98 5.36
C ASN A 21 -14.25 3.06 4.59
N TYR A 22 -13.99 2.06 3.76
CA TYR A 22 -12.73 1.91 3.03
C TYR A 22 -12.53 2.98 1.94
N SER A 23 -13.59 3.40 1.25
CA SER A 23 -13.51 4.46 0.23
C SER A 23 -13.06 5.79 0.84
N GLY A 24 -13.70 6.22 1.94
CA GLY A 24 -13.29 7.42 2.66
C GLY A 24 -11.88 7.29 3.23
N ALA A 25 -11.52 6.13 3.79
CA ALA A 25 -10.17 5.89 4.29
C ALA A 25 -9.10 6.00 3.20
N ALA A 26 -9.34 5.47 2.00
CA ALA A 26 -8.42 5.57 0.87
C ALA A 26 -8.17 7.02 0.44
N ASP A 27 -9.22 7.85 0.37
CA ASP A 27 -9.12 9.28 0.04
C ASP A 27 -8.33 10.06 1.11
N TYR A 28 -8.62 9.81 2.39
CA TYR A 28 -7.90 10.46 3.48
C TYR A 28 -6.43 10.04 3.53
N LEU A 29 -6.10 8.78 3.26
CA LEU A 29 -4.72 8.29 3.19
C LEU A 29 -3.98 8.87 1.99
N TYR A 30 -4.65 9.07 0.85
CA TYR A 30 -4.08 9.74 -0.31
C TYR A 30 -3.73 11.21 0.01
N GLN A 31 -4.66 11.95 0.62
CA GLN A 31 -4.42 13.33 1.07
C GLN A 31 -3.32 13.40 2.13
N TYR A 32 -3.30 12.46 3.08
CA TYR A 32 -2.25 12.36 4.09
C TYR A 32 -0.88 12.18 3.43
N ARG A 33 -0.77 11.31 2.41
CA ARG A 33 0.48 11.07 1.70
C ARG A 33 1.00 12.32 0.98
N ALA A 34 0.12 13.14 0.41
CA ALA A 34 0.50 14.41 -0.22
C ALA A 34 1.05 15.45 0.78
N LEU A 35 0.65 15.35 2.05
CA LEU A 35 1.02 16.29 3.12
C LEU A 35 2.12 15.76 4.04
N CYS A 36 2.37 14.45 4.05
CA CYS A 36 3.29 13.81 4.96
C CYS A 36 4.75 14.07 4.53
N THR A 37 5.59 14.48 5.49
CA THR A 37 7.03 14.65 5.29
C THR A 37 7.85 13.42 5.73
N ASN A 38 7.22 12.43 6.38
CA ASN A 38 7.89 11.25 6.91
C ASN A 38 7.73 10.04 5.97
N SER A 39 8.85 9.53 5.45
CA SER A 39 8.91 8.38 4.54
C SER A 39 8.33 7.08 5.12
N GLU A 40 8.43 6.86 6.42
CA GLU A 40 7.88 5.66 7.07
C GLU A 40 6.35 5.73 7.17
N ARG A 41 5.83 6.89 7.61
CA ARG A 41 4.38 7.12 7.67
C ARG A 41 3.75 7.14 6.28
N SER A 42 4.43 7.68 5.28
CA SER A 42 3.99 7.61 3.89
C SER A 42 3.89 6.16 3.38
N LEU A 43 4.81 5.28 3.78
CA LEU A 43 4.75 3.87 3.39
C LEU A 43 3.57 3.15 4.07
N ASN A 44 3.35 3.41 5.37
CA ASN A 44 2.22 2.85 6.11
C ASN A 44 0.87 3.32 5.55
N ALA A 45 0.77 4.60 5.16
CA ALA A 45 -0.43 5.12 4.50
C ALA A 45 -0.68 4.45 3.15
N LEU A 46 0.38 4.13 2.40
CA LEU A 46 0.27 3.44 1.12
C LEU A 46 -0.23 1.99 1.29
N TRP A 47 0.28 1.28 2.31
CA TRP A 47 -0.24 -0.04 2.68
C TRP A 47 -1.72 0.01 3.10
N GLY A 48 -2.10 1.01 3.88
CA GLY A 48 -3.50 1.21 4.26
C GLY A 48 -4.41 1.48 3.07
N LYS A 49 -3.94 2.28 2.09
CA LYS A 49 -4.67 2.55 0.86
C LYS A 49 -4.83 1.28 0.04
N LEU A 50 -3.75 0.51 -0.17
CA LEU A 50 -3.81 -0.78 -0.86
C LEU A 50 -4.85 -1.72 -0.22
N ALA A 51 -4.82 -1.85 1.11
CA ALA A 51 -5.76 -2.69 1.84
C ALA A 51 -7.21 -2.22 1.64
N ALA A 52 -7.45 -0.91 1.64
CA ALA A 52 -8.77 -0.34 1.42
C ALA A 52 -9.29 -0.65 0.00
N GLU A 53 -8.45 -0.50 -1.03
CA GLU A 53 -8.82 -0.80 -2.42
C GLU A 53 -9.09 -2.30 -2.64
N VAL A 54 -8.30 -3.18 -2.01
CA VAL A 54 -8.53 -4.63 -2.05
C VAL A 54 -9.87 -4.99 -1.40
N LEU A 55 -10.21 -4.39 -0.25
CA LEU A 55 -11.48 -4.62 0.45
C LEU A 55 -12.68 -4.07 -0.34
N MET A 56 -12.48 -2.99 -1.10
CA MET A 56 -13.49 -2.45 -2.03
C MET A 56 -13.59 -3.22 -3.35
N GLN A 57 -12.73 -4.21 -3.59
CA GLN A 57 -12.62 -4.97 -4.85
C GLN A 57 -12.27 -4.08 -6.06
N ASN A 58 -11.58 -2.97 -5.84
CA ASN A 58 -11.11 -2.07 -6.89
C ASN A 58 -9.75 -2.56 -7.44
N TRP A 59 -9.78 -3.63 -8.24
CA TRP A 59 -8.56 -4.32 -8.66
C TRP A 59 -7.60 -3.48 -9.51
N ASP A 60 -8.12 -2.59 -10.36
CA ASP A 60 -7.30 -1.69 -11.18
C ASP A 60 -6.49 -0.70 -10.33
N ILE A 61 -7.15 -0.08 -9.34
CA ILE A 61 -6.53 0.89 -8.44
C ILE A 61 -5.59 0.17 -7.48
N ALA A 62 -5.99 -1.00 -6.96
CA ALA A 62 -5.15 -1.82 -6.11
C ALA A 62 -3.85 -2.24 -6.83
N LEU A 63 -3.92 -2.56 -8.13
CA LEU A 63 -2.74 -2.87 -8.93
C LEU A 63 -1.82 -1.66 -9.10
N GLU A 64 -2.35 -0.46 -9.32
CA GLU A 64 -1.55 0.77 -9.37
C GLU A 64 -0.83 1.02 -8.04
N GLU A 65 -1.54 0.90 -6.91
CA GLU A 65 -0.96 1.10 -5.59
C GLU A 65 0.06 0.00 -5.21
N LEU A 66 -0.15 -1.25 -5.67
CA LEU A 66 0.80 -2.34 -5.52
C LEU A 66 2.11 -2.06 -6.25
N ASN A 67 2.04 -1.58 -7.50
CA ASN A 67 3.23 -1.22 -8.29
C ASN A 67 4.00 -0.07 -7.64
N ARG A 68 3.29 0.95 -7.11
CA ARG A 68 3.91 2.03 -6.33
C ARG A 68 4.58 1.52 -5.06
N LEU A 69 3.95 0.58 -4.33
CA LEU A 69 4.55 -0.06 -3.17
C LEU A 69 5.85 -0.79 -3.54
N LYS A 70 5.82 -1.53 -4.65
CA LYS A 70 6.99 -2.25 -5.17
C LYS A 70 8.15 -1.29 -5.45
N GLU A 71 7.91 -0.20 -6.16
CA GLU A 71 8.92 0.82 -6.46
C GLU A 71 9.53 1.41 -5.19
N ILE A 72 8.71 1.72 -4.18
CA ILE A 72 9.20 2.27 -2.91
C ILE A 72 10.00 1.23 -2.12
N ILE A 73 9.57 -0.02 -2.06
CA ILE A 73 10.30 -1.10 -1.37
C ILE A 73 11.62 -1.44 -2.09
N ASP A 74 11.65 -1.34 -3.41
CA ASP A 74 12.86 -1.60 -4.20
C ASP A 74 13.86 -0.42 -4.15
N SER A 75 13.38 0.82 -4.00
CA SER A 75 14.21 2.03 -3.94
C SER A 75 14.63 2.46 -2.53
N LYS A 76 13.85 2.10 -1.50
CA LYS A 76 14.11 2.51 -0.13
C LYS A 76 15.27 1.70 0.46
N ASN A 77 16.25 2.41 0.99
CA ASN A 77 17.28 1.81 1.84
C ASN A 77 16.68 1.56 3.24
N PHE A 78 16.25 0.33 3.48
CA PHE A 78 15.78 -0.07 4.80
C PHE A 78 16.94 -0.08 5.79
N SER A 79 16.71 0.45 6.98
CA SER A 79 17.66 0.42 8.10
C SER A 79 17.98 -1.01 8.56
N SER A 80 17.05 -1.94 8.33
CA SER A 80 17.24 -3.36 8.64
C SER A 80 16.85 -4.23 7.43
N PRO A 81 17.74 -5.14 6.97
CA PRO A 81 17.44 -6.07 5.88
C PRO A 81 16.20 -6.93 6.14
N ILE A 82 15.90 -7.24 7.41
CA ILE A 82 14.72 -8.06 7.76
C ILE A 82 13.41 -7.34 7.45
N ASN A 83 13.36 -6.02 7.63
CA ASN A 83 12.18 -5.21 7.35
C ASN A 83 11.92 -5.11 5.85
N GLN A 84 13.00 -5.10 5.05
CA GLN A 84 12.90 -5.14 3.59
C GLN A 84 12.30 -6.47 3.12
N VAL A 85 12.84 -7.59 3.60
CA VAL A 85 12.34 -8.93 3.25
C VAL A 85 10.88 -9.10 3.69
N GLN A 86 10.52 -8.68 4.90
CA GLN A 86 9.14 -8.74 5.37
C GLN A 86 8.20 -7.91 4.47
N SER A 87 8.61 -6.71 4.06
CA SER A 87 7.82 -5.87 3.15
C SER A 87 7.62 -6.53 1.77
N ARG A 88 8.64 -7.23 1.26
CA ARG A 88 8.56 -7.99 -0.01
C ARG A 88 7.63 -9.20 0.10
N ILE A 89 7.71 -9.95 1.21
CA ILE A 89 6.81 -11.08 1.47
C ILE A 89 5.35 -10.61 1.56
N TRP A 90 5.11 -9.51 2.26
CA TRP A 90 3.77 -8.91 2.32
C TRP A 90 3.30 -8.45 0.95
N LEU A 91 4.18 -7.84 0.14
CA LEU A 91 3.82 -7.44 -1.22
C LEU A 91 3.42 -8.64 -2.08
N MET A 92 4.17 -9.74 -2.02
CA MET A 92 3.80 -10.99 -2.68
C MET A 92 2.47 -11.53 -2.18
N HIS A 93 2.21 -11.50 -0.87
CA HIS A 93 0.96 -11.98 -0.31
C HIS A 93 -0.24 -11.14 -0.78
N TRP A 94 -0.13 -9.81 -0.71
CA TRP A 94 -1.19 -8.90 -1.15
C TRP A 94 -1.39 -8.93 -2.67
N SER A 95 -0.33 -9.17 -3.43
CA SER A 95 -0.42 -9.27 -4.89
C SER A 95 -1.24 -10.48 -5.34
N LEU A 96 -1.23 -11.59 -4.60
CA LEU A 96 -2.09 -12.75 -4.89
C LEU A 96 -3.56 -12.34 -4.95
N PHE A 97 -4.06 -11.57 -3.97
CA PHE A 97 -5.46 -11.14 -3.95
C PHE A 97 -5.85 -10.33 -5.19
N ILE A 98 -4.95 -9.47 -5.67
CA ILE A 98 -5.19 -8.60 -6.82
C ILE A 98 -5.12 -9.41 -8.10
N PHE A 99 -4.07 -10.21 -8.27
CA PHE A 99 -3.81 -10.93 -9.50
C PHE A 99 -4.72 -12.14 -9.72
N PHE A 100 -5.25 -12.76 -8.68
CA PHE A 100 -6.26 -13.81 -8.82
C PHE A 100 -7.61 -13.27 -9.31
N ASN A 101 -7.91 -11.99 -9.08
CA ASN A 101 -9.17 -11.35 -9.44
C ASN A 101 -9.07 -10.43 -10.68
N HIS A 102 -7.88 -10.24 -11.23
CA HIS A 102 -7.66 -9.40 -12.40
C HIS A 102 -7.43 -10.25 -13.66
N ASP A 103 -8.09 -9.92 -14.78
CA ASP A 103 -8.07 -10.72 -16.01
C ASP A 103 -6.65 -10.96 -16.57
N ASN A 104 -5.75 -9.97 -16.38
CA ASN A 104 -4.34 -10.02 -16.79
C ASN A 104 -3.36 -10.43 -15.66
N GLY A 105 -3.85 -10.80 -14.48
CA GLY A 105 -3.01 -11.00 -13.30
C GLY A 105 -2.08 -12.21 -13.36
N ARG A 106 -2.40 -13.23 -14.18
CA ARG A 106 -1.62 -14.48 -14.27
C ARG A 106 -0.20 -14.26 -14.81
N THR A 107 -0.05 -13.47 -15.86
CA THR A 107 1.27 -13.15 -16.42
C THR A 107 2.07 -12.28 -15.46
N GLN A 108 1.40 -11.31 -14.82
CA GLN A 108 2.04 -10.39 -13.89
C GLN A 108 2.49 -11.07 -12.58
N ILE A 109 1.78 -12.10 -12.10
CA ILE A 109 2.26 -12.97 -11.02
C ILE A 109 3.55 -13.65 -11.40
N ILE A 110 3.60 -14.28 -12.59
CA ILE A 110 4.75 -15.07 -13.01
C ILE A 110 5.97 -14.17 -13.12
N ASP A 111 5.81 -12.98 -13.69
CA ASP A 111 6.89 -12.00 -13.82
C ASP A 111 7.33 -11.39 -12.48
N LEU A 112 6.42 -11.26 -11.51
CA LEU A 112 6.76 -10.74 -10.18
C LEU A 112 7.50 -11.78 -9.33
N PHE A 113 7.03 -13.03 -9.33
CA PHE A 113 7.59 -14.12 -8.51
C PHE A 113 8.90 -14.70 -9.10
N ASN A 114 9.17 -14.50 -10.39
CA ASN A 114 10.43 -14.91 -11.01
C ASN A 114 11.55 -13.84 -10.93
N GLN A 115 11.31 -12.70 -10.29
CA GLN A 115 12.36 -11.70 -10.08
C GLN A 115 13.28 -12.14 -8.93
N ASP A 116 14.59 -12.17 -9.15
CA ASP A 116 15.63 -12.55 -8.14
C ASP A 116 15.54 -11.81 -6.80
N LYS A 117 14.79 -10.71 -6.74
CA LYS A 117 14.61 -9.89 -5.53
C LYS A 117 13.48 -10.38 -4.63
N TYR A 118 12.58 -11.24 -5.13
CA TYR A 118 11.32 -11.63 -4.50
C TYR A 118 11.24 -13.14 -4.29
#